data_AF-A0A1R1II00-F1
#
_entry.id   AF-A0A1R1II00-F1
#
_cell.length_a   1.000
_cell.length_b   1.000
_cell.length_c   1.000
_cell.angle_alpha   90.00
_cell.angle_beta   90.00
_cell.angle_gamma   90.00
#
_symmetry.space_group_name_H-M   'P 1'
#
loop_
_entity.id
_entity.type
_entity.pdbx_description
1 polymer ?
#
loop_
_entity_poly.entity_id
_entity_poly.type
_entity_poly.pdbx_seq_one_letter_code
_entity_poly.pdbx_strand_id
1 'polypeptide(L)'
;MTAVRQRPRPAARTADLSHGYYRIVAASRGAVGQAVAYAGTLKVDEAVEETVDEAVAALRTRLDQRTERFEAARDPNGWPSPEEYREALRAIPDEQSALMVRLLRAHGRQPDALATVNDLGRVVGLDPAEVWKQYGRLGRKLHAHLRFSRLRKSSAGQRYVVDSFATVSPIEGSELLAIRLRPEIVEAVS
;
A
#
# COMPACT_ATOMS: atom_id res chain seq x y z
N MET A 1 34.69 -31.67 37.54
CA MET A 1 34.34 -30.59 36.59
C MET A 1 32.90 -30.80 36.17
N THR A 2 31.97 -30.05 36.76
CA THR A 2 30.52 -30.25 36.58
C THR A 2 30.06 -29.47 35.35
N ALA A 3 29.59 -30.18 34.32
CA ALA A 3 29.04 -29.55 33.13
C ALA A 3 27.76 -28.78 33.48
N VAL A 4 27.81 -27.45 33.38
CA VAL A 4 26.65 -26.57 33.53
C VAL A 4 25.72 -26.84 32.35
N ARG A 5 24.64 -27.59 32.59
CA ARG A 5 23.53 -27.73 31.63
C ARG A 5 22.93 -26.35 31.40
N GLN A 6 23.21 -25.73 30.25
CA GLN A 6 22.52 -24.53 29.81
C GLN A 6 21.03 -24.86 29.67
N ARG A 7 20.19 -24.22 30.48
CA ARG A 7 18.74 -24.29 30.30
C ARG A 7 18.39 -23.76 28.90
N PRO A 8 17.45 -24.39 28.17
CA PRO A 8 16.97 -23.85 26.91
C PRO A 8 16.48 -22.42 27.15
N ARG A 9 17.06 -21.47 26.40
CA ARG A 9 16.68 -20.06 26.44
C ARG A 9 15.19 -19.98 26.10
N PRO A 10 14.34 -19.34 26.92
CA PRO A 10 12.92 -19.26 26.61
C PRO A 10 12.75 -18.63 25.23
N ALA A 11 11.94 -19.26 24.37
CA ALA A 11 11.65 -18.76 23.04
C ALA A 11 11.19 -17.30 23.17
N ALA A 12 11.87 -16.38 22.48
CA ALA A 12 11.57 -14.96 22.54
C ALA A 12 10.08 -14.79 22.17
N ARG A 13 9.29 -14.26 23.10
CA ARG A 13 7.88 -13.94 22.84
C ARG A 13 7.86 -12.89 21.73
N THR A 14 7.42 -13.30 20.56
CA THR A 14 7.25 -12.42 19.41
C THR A 14 5.81 -11.93 19.43
N ALA A 15 5.61 -10.62 19.53
CA ALA A 15 4.33 -9.97 19.33
C ALA A 15 4.18 -9.58 17.86
N ASP A 16 3.03 -9.91 17.27
CA ASP A 16 2.64 -9.51 15.92
C ASP A 16 1.44 -8.58 16.06
N LEU A 17 1.67 -7.29 15.79
CA LEU A 17 0.74 -6.20 16.05
C LEU A 17 0.45 -5.45 14.74
N SER A 18 -0.68 -4.77 14.67
CA SER A 18 -1.01 -3.87 13.57
C SER A 18 -1.10 -2.42 14.05
N HIS A 19 -0.64 -1.48 13.22
CA HIS A 19 -0.83 -0.04 13.43
C HIS A 19 -1.10 0.62 12.08
N GLY A 20 -2.34 1.09 11.85
CA GLY A 20 -2.76 1.50 10.51
C GLY A 20 -2.62 0.35 9.51
N TYR A 21 -1.87 0.57 8.42
CA TYR A 21 -1.54 -0.49 7.44
C TYR A 21 -0.18 -1.16 7.69
N TYR A 22 0.52 -0.79 8.76
CA TYR A 22 1.79 -1.38 9.12
C TYR A 22 1.61 -2.61 9.99
N ARG A 23 2.42 -3.63 9.73
CA ARG A 23 2.62 -4.77 10.63
C ARG A 23 3.85 -4.50 11.50
N ILE A 24 3.71 -4.62 12.80
CA ILE A 24 4.80 -4.47 13.77
C ILE A 24 5.14 -5.84 14.34
N VAL A 25 6.37 -6.27 14.13
CA VAL A 25 6.93 -7.48 14.76
C VAL A 25 7.85 -7.02 15.89
N ALA A 26 7.56 -7.44 17.11
CA ALA A 26 8.33 -7.04 18.28
C ALA A 26 8.76 -8.25 19.12
N ALA A 27 9.97 -8.21 19.66
CA ALA A 27 10.52 -9.27 20.50
C ALA A 27 11.61 -8.73 21.44
N SER A 28 11.85 -9.43 22.54
CA SER A 28 13.01 -9.15 23.39
C SER A 28 14.29 -9.71 22.75
N ARG A 29 15.35 -8.90 22.72
CA ARG A 29 16.68 -9.30 22.24
C ARG A 29 17.71 -9.11 23.36
N GLY A 30 17.84 -10.13 24.21
CA GLY A 30 18.69 -10.03 25.39
C GLY A 30 18.02 -9.16 26.46
N ALA A 31 18.63 -8.02 26.78
CA ALA A 31 18.12 -7.09 27.79
C ALA A 31 17.30 -5.92 27.22
N VAL A 32 17.11 -5.85 25.90
CA VAL A 32 16.37 -4.76 25.23
C VAL A 32 15.12 -5.30 24.52
N GLY A 33 14.12 -4.45 24.37
CA GLY A 33 13.01 -4.66 23.45
C GLY A 33 13.34 -4.14 22.06
N GLN A 34 12.98 -4.89 21.02
CA GLN A 34 13.09 -4.46 19.63
C GLN A 34 11.73 -4.58 18.96
N ALA A 35 11.35 -3.57 18.17
CA ALA A 35 10.17 -3.57 17.33
C ALA A 35 10.55 -3.15 15.90
N VAL A 36 9.99 -3.84 14.90
CA VAL A 36 10.23 -3.56 13.48
C VAL A 36 8.90 -3.40 12.77
N ALA A 37 8.73 -2.31 12.03
CA ALA A 37 7.53 -2.03 11.26
C ALA A 37 7.73 -2.43 9.80
N TYR A 38 6.70 -3.03 9.21
CA TYR A 38 6.66 -3.45 7.82
C TYR A 38 5.43 -2.89 7.11
N ALA A 39 5.61 -2.43 5.87
CA ALA A 39 4.56 -2.21 4.89
C ALA A 39 4.61 -3.36 3.88
N GLY A 40 3.75 -4.37 4.08
CA GLY A 40 3.82 -5.63 3.36
C GLY A 40 5.11 -6.38 3.72
N THR A 41 6.00 -6.58 2.75
CA THR A 41 7.31 -7.22 2.96
C THR A 41 8.46 -6.23 3.21
N LEU A 42 8.22 -4.92 3.01
CA LEU A 42 9.25 -3.90 3.18
C LEU A 42 9.33 -3.46 4.64
N LYS A 43 10.51 -3.58 5.25
CA LYS A 43 10.82 -2.91 6.53
C LYS A 43 10.81 -1.39 6.33
N VAL A 44 9.98 -0.68 7.08
CA VAL A 44 9.84 0.79 6.97
C VAL A 44 10.52 1.54 8.12
N ASP A 45 10.60 0.96 9.31
CA ASP A 45 11.22 1.57 10.48
C ASP A 45 11.55 0.50 11.55
N GLU A 46 12.38 0.85 12.53
CA GLU A 46 12.64 0.05 13.73
C GLU A 46 12.90 0.90 14.97
N ALA A 47 12.56 0.34 16.13
CA ALA A 47 12.84 0.92 17.43
C ALA A 47 13.49 -0.13 18.34
N VAL A 48 14.42 0.32 19.17
CA VAL A 48 15.07 -0.47 20.21
C VAL A 48 15.02 0.34 21.49
N GLU A 49 14.41 -0.21 22.53
CA GLU A 49 14.20 0.44 23.82
C GLU A 49 14.48 -0.55 24.96
N GLU A 50 14.36 -0.13 26.21
CA GLU A 50 14.63 -1.01 27.36
C GLU A 50 13.63 -2.18 27.41
N THR A 51 12.37 -1.92 27.09
CA THR A 51 11.30 -2.93 27.04
C THR A 51 10.67 -3.09 25.67
N VAL A 52 10.01 -4.23 25.43
CA VAL A 52 9.26 -4.47 24.18
C VAL A 52 8.12 -3.47 24.02
N ASP A 53 7.44 -3.13 25.12
CA ASP A 53 6.30 -2.20 25.09
C ASP A 53 6.74 -0.78 24.76
N GLU A 54 7.88 -0.32 25.29
CA GLU A 54 8.47 0.97 24.92
C GLU A 54 8.89 1.00 23.45
N ALA A 55 9.51 -0.07 22.95
CA ALA A 55 9.90 -0.16 21.55
C ALA A 55 8.68 -0.09 20.62
N VAL A 56 7.59 -0.77 20.98
CA VAL A 56 6.32 -0.70 20.23
C VAL A 56 5.71 0.69 20.30
N ALA A 57 5.69 1.32 21.48
CA ALA A 57 5.15 2.67 21.67
C ALA A 57 5.93 3.71 20.85
N ALA A 58 7.25 3.70 20.94
CA ALA A 58 8.13 4.59 20.18
C ALA A 58 7.93 4.41 18.67
N LEU A 59 7.83 3.16 18.21
CA LEU A 59 7.60 2.86 16.79
C LEU A 59 6.23 3.35 16.32
N ARG A 60 5.16 3.18 17.11
CA ARG A 60 3.83 3.73 16.78
C ARG A 60 3.86 5.24 16.60
N THR A 61 4.50 5.96 17.53
CA THR A 61 4.65 7.42 17.42
C THR A 61 5.38 7.83 16.13
N ARG A 62 6.45 7.12 15.74
CA ARG A 62 7.15 7.40 14.47
C ARG A 62 6.28 7.13 13.25
N LEU A 63 5.48 6.07 13.27
CA LEU A 63 4.55 5.73 12.19
C LEU A 63 3.41 6.75 12.06
N ASP A 64 2.91 7.29 13.18
CA ASP A 64 1.93 8.37 13.18
C ASP A 64 2.53 9.64 12.56
N GLN A 65 3.73 10.04 13.02
CA GLN A 65 4.47 11.18 12.44
C GLN A 65 4.75 10.99 10.95
N ARG A 66 5.06 9.75 10.52
CA ARG A 66 5.26 9.42 9.10
C ARG A 66 3.97 9.62 8.31
N THR A 67 2.84 9.17 8.85
CA THR A 67 1.52 9.35 8.22
C THR A 67 1.16 10.83 8.12
N GLU A 68 1.37 11.61 9.18
CA GLU A 68 1.16 13.06 9.18
C GLU A 68 2.04 13.76 8.14
N ARG A 69 3.31 13.35 7.98
CA ARG A 69 4.20 13.89 6.94
C ARG A 69 3.68 13.60 5.53
N PHE A 70 3.17 12.40 5.28
CA PHE A 70 2.55 12.09 3.99
C PHE A 70 1.31 12.94 3.76
N GLU A 71 0.41 13.03 4.74
CA GLU A 71 -0.80 13.85 4.66
C GLU A 71 -0.48 15.34 4.43
N ALA A 72 0.57 15.86 5.06
CA ALA A 72 1.04 17.23 4.89
C ALA A 72 1.74 17.49 3.54
N ALA A 73 2.30 16.46 2.92
CA ALA A 73 3.00 16.55 1.63
C ALA A 73 2.07 16.41 0.41
N ARG A 74 0.77 16.19 0.64
CA ARG A 74 -0.23 16.06 -0.44
C ARG A 74 -0.41 17.37 -1.19
N ASP A 75 -0.83 17.28 -2.44
CA ASP A 75 -1.10 18.46 -3.26
C ASP A 75 -2.28 19.29 -2.71
N PRO A 76 -2.58 20.50 -3.25
CA PRO A 76 -3.74 21.30 -2.83
C PRO A 76 -5.09 20.57 -3.02
N ASN A 77 -5.11 19.53 -3.85
CA ASN A 77 -6.25 18.65 -4.01
C ASN A 77 -6.25 17.46 -3.05
N GLY A 78 -5.35 17.42 -2.07
CA GLY A 78 -5.19 16.32 -1.13
C GLY A 78 -4.78 15.01 -1.78
N TRP A 79 -4.25 15.00 -3.01
CA TRP A 79 -3.78 13.79 -3.68
C TRP A 79 -2.49 13.28 -3.02
N PRO A 80 -2.39 11.97 -2.74
CA PRO A 80 -1.18 11.34 -2.22
C PRO A 80 0.04 11.58 -3.11
N SER A 81 1.22 11.71 -2.49
CA SER A 81 2.48 11.84 -3.22
C SER A 81 2.93 10.50 -3.85
N PRO A 82 3.88 10.52 -4.81
CA PRO A 82 4.47 9.29 -5.35
C PRO A 82 5.01 8.35 -4.26
N GLU A 83 5.68 8.90 -3.23
CA GLU A 83 6.22 8.14 -2.10
C GLU A 83 5.12 7.45 -1.30
N GLU A 84 4.03 8.19 -1.02
CA GLU A 84 2.90 7.66 -0.27
C GLU A 84 2.22 6.51 -1.05
N TYR A 85 2.01 6.68 -2.36
CA TYR A 85 1.50 5.62 -3.22
C TYR A 85 2.43 4.41 -3.28
N ARG A 86 3.75 4.63 -3.40
CA ARG A 86 4.74 3.55 -3.48
C ARG A 86 4.73 2.70 -2.21
N GLU A 87 4.60 3.34 -1.05
CA GLU A 87 4.47 2.65 0.23
C GLU A 87 3.14 1.89 0.36
N ALA A 88 2.02 2.54 0.01
CA ALA A 88 0.70 1.92 0.03
C ALA A 88 0.59 0.72 -0.91
N LEU A 89 1.20 0.78 -2.10
CA LEU A 89 1.25 -0.33 -3.05
C LEU A 89 2.06 -1.52 -2.52
N ARG A 90 3.16 -1.25 -1.80
CA ARG A 90 3.98 -2.29 -1.14
C ARG A 90 3.27 -2.92 0.04
N ALA A 91 2.39 -2.19 0.71
CA ALA A 91 1.56 -2.71 1.80
C ALA A 91 0.50 -3.74 1.34
N ILE A 92 0.20 -3.80 0.04
CA ILE A 92 -0.76 -4.75 -0.52
C ILE A 92 -0.14 -6.17 -0.59
N PRO A 93 -0.79 -7.21 -0.01
CA PRO A 93 -0.25 -8.58 0.04
C PRO A 93 0.11 -9.21 -1.32
N ASP A 94 1.19 -10.02 -1.32
CA ASP A 94 2.03 -10.40 -2.47
C ASP A 94 1.36 -11.12 -3.66
N GLU A 95 0.49 -12.12 -3.45
CA GLU A 95 -0.01 -12.92 -4.59
C GLU A 95 -0.92 -12.10 -5.53
N GLN A 96 -1.68 -11.17 -4.97
CA GLN A 96 -2.55 -10.28 -5.75
C GLN A 96 -1.81 -9.00 -6.16
N SER A 97 -0.83 -8.56 -5.37
CA SER A 97 -0.07 -7.35 -5.67
C SER A 97 0.73 -7.49 -6.96
N ALA A 98 1.31 -8.67 -7.24
CA ALA A 98 2.11 -8.88 -8.44
C ALA A 98 1.33 -8.62 -9.73
N LEU A 99 0.10 -9.15 -9.85
CA LEU A 99 -0.75 -8.91 -11.02
C LEU A 99 -1.19 -7.44 -11.11
N MET A 100 -1.59 -6.85 -9.98
CA MET A 100 -2.07 -5.47 -9.93
C MET A 100 -0.95 -4.47 -10.28
N VAL A 101 0.24 -4.66 -9.73
CA VAL A 101 1.43 -3.85 -10.03
C VAL A 101 1.85 -4.04 -11.48
N ARG A 102 1.82 -5.27 -12.01
CA ARG A 102 2.08 -5.52 -13.43
C ARG A 102 1.10 -4.76 -14.33
N LEU A 103 -0.18 -4.76 -13.96
CA LEU A 103 -1.22 -4.05 -14.71
C LEU A 103 -1.02 -2.53 -14.64
N LEU A 104 -0.71 -1.97 -13.45
CA LEU A 104 -0.40 -0.54 -13.32
C LEU A 104 0.84 -0.14 -14.13
N ARG A 105 1.90 -0.95 -14.10
CA ARG A 105 3.11 -0.72 -14.93
C ARG A 105 2.81 -0.77 -16.42
N ALA A 106 2.00 -1.74 -16.85
CA ALA A 106 1.57 -1.84 -18.24
C ALA A 106 0.76 -0.61 -18.67
N HIS A 107 -0.12 -0.11 -17.80
CA HIS A 107 -0.91 1.10 -18.03
C HIS A 107 -0.04 2.35 -18.04
N GLY A 108 0.88 2.51 -17.09
CA GLY A 108 1.79 3.66 -17.02
C GLY A 108 2.76 3.78 -18.20
N ARG A 109 2.97 2.68 -18.95
CA ARG A 109 3.75 2.67 -20.20
C ARG A 109 2.96 3.07 -21.45
N GLN A 110 1.63 3.19 -21.35
CA GLN A 110 0.83 3.70 -22.46
C GLN A 110 1.11 5.19 -22.68
N PRO A 111 0.96 5.71 -23.90
CA PRO A 111 1.01 7.15 -24.15
C PRO A 111 0.06 7.90 -23.21
N ASP A 112 0.57 8.93 -22.54
CA ASP A 112 -0.14 9.73 -21.51
C ASP A 112 -0.72 8.91 -20.34
N ALA A 113 -0.21 7.69 -20.12
CA ALA A 113 -0.77 6.71 -19.20
C ALA A 113 -2.29 6.53 -19.37
N LEU A 114 -2.75 6.55 -20.63
CA LEU A 114 -4.14 6.45 -21.03
C LEU A 114 -4.40 5.10 -21.69
N ALA A 115 -5.42 4.38 -21.23
CA ALA A 115 -5.82 3.09 -21.80
C ALA A 115 -7.32 2.84 -21.67
N THR A 116 -7.88 2.00 -22.55
CA THR A 116 -9.16 1.35 -22.29
C THR A 116 -8.95 0.04 -21.52
N VAL A 117 -10.00 -0.49 -20.89
CA VAL A 117 -9.92 -1.82 -20.27
C VAL A 117 -9.60 -2.94 -21.27
N ASN A 118 -9.97 -2.76 -22.54
CA ASN A 118 -9.63 -3.72 -23.59
C ASN A 118 -8.12 -3.70 -23.87
N ASP A 119 -7.50 -2.52 -23.88
CA ASP A 119 -6.04 -2.40 -24.07
C ASP A 119 -5.28 -3.03 -22.91
N LEU A 120 -5.70 -2.74 -21.68
CA LEU A 120 -5.11 -3.33 -20.49
C LEU A 120 -5.27 -4.85 -20.47
N GLY A 121 -6.48 -5.34 -20.76
CA GLY A 121 -6.76 -6.79 -20.83
C GLY A 121 -5.87 -7.51 -21.82
N ARG A 122 -5.69 -6.93 -23.01
CA ARG A 122 -4.79 -7.46 -24.06
C ARG A 122 -3.34 -7.56 -23.57
N VAL A 123 -2.85 -6.56 -22.83
CA VAL A 123 -1.46 -6.53 -22.36
C VAL A 123 -1.19 -7.55 -21.26
N VAL A 124 -2.15 -7.78 -20.35
CA VAL A 124 -1.94 -8.70 -19.21
C VAL A 124 -2.60 -10.07 -19.36
N GLY A 125 -3.26 -10.34 -20.50
CA GLY A 125 -3.93 -11.60 -20.78
C GLY A 125 -5.20 -11.82 -19.96
N LEU A 126 -5.96 -10.76 -19.70
CA LEU A 126 -7.21 -10.79 -18.94
C LEU A 126 -8.38 -10.31 -19.80
N ASP A 127 -9.58 -10.81 -19.52
CA ASP A 127 -10.79 -10.22 -20.08
C ASP A 127 -11.10 -8.85 -19.44
N PRO A 128 -11.90 -7.99 -20.10
CA PRO A 128 -12.21 -6.65 -19.59
C PRO A 128 -12.92 -6.64 -18.23
N ALA A 129 -13.71 -7.66 -17.90
CA ALA A 129 -14.43 -7.73 -16.63
C ALA A 129 -13.47 -8.03 -15.46
N GLU A 130 -12.50 -8.92 -15.68
CA GLU A 130 -11.46 -9.19 -14.70
C GLU A 130 -10.54 -7.98 -14.50
N VAL A 131 -10.21 -7.20 -15.54
CA VAL A 131 -9.48 -5.93 -15.40
C VAL A 131 -10.21 -4.97 -14.46
N TRP A 132 -11.51 -4.74 -14.68
CA TRP A 132 -12.32 -3.88 -13.80
C TRP A 132 -12.36 -4.39 -12.36
N LYS A 133 -12.49 -5.70 -12.17
CA LYS A 133 -12.48 -6.33 -10.85
C LYS A 133 -11.14 -6.11 -10.13
N GLN A 134 -10.02 -6.23 -10.84
CA GLN A 134 -8.70 -5.94 -10.27
C GLN A 134 -8.54 -4.47 -9.91
N TYR A 135 -9.00 -3.54 -10.76
CA TYR A 135 -8.98 -2.10 -10.48
C TYR A 135 -9.87 -1.71 -9.28
N GLY A 136 -11.07 -2.27 -9.21
CA GLY A 136 -11.96 -2.09 -8.06
C GLY A 136 -11.42 -2.74 -6.78
N ARG A 137 -10.57 -3.76 -6.86
CA ARG A 137 -9.86 -4.28 -5.68
C ARG A 137 -8.71 -3.35 -5.28
N LEU A 138 -7.92 -2.89 -6.25
CA LEU A 138 -6.81 -1.95 -6.04
C LEU A 138 -7.26 -0.69 -5.35
N GLY A 139 -8.23 0.01 -5.92
CA GLY A 139 -8.64 1.28 -5.37
C GLY A 139 -9.26 1.15 -3.98
N ARG A 140 -9.89 0.01 -3.65
CA ARG A 140 -10.38 -0.24 -2.28
C ARG A 140 -9.23 -0.39 -1.30
N LYS A 141 -8.18 -1.11 -1.68
CA LYS A 141 -6.97 -1.27 -0.84
C LYS A 141 -6.24 0.05 -0.69
N LEU A 142 -6.00 0.78 -1.79
CA LEU A 142 -5.38 2.10 -1.75
C LEU A 142 -6.19 3.09 -0.92
N HIS A 143 -7.52 3.11 -1.06
CA HIS A 143 -8.37 3.95 -0.23
C HIS A 143 -8.25 3.63 1.27
N ALA A 144 -8.20 2.34 1.63
CA ALA A 144 -8.01 1.92 3.02
C ALA A 144 -6.63 2.32 3.58
N HIS A 145 -5.58 2.26 2.76
CA HIS A 145 -4.21 2.58 3.18
C HIS A 145 -3.91 4.08 3.22
N LEU A 146 -4.39 4.83 2.22
CA LEU A 146 -4.07 6.25 2.04
C LEU A 146 -4.96 7.16 2.89
N ARG A 147 -5.97 6.64 3.60
CA ARG A 147 -6.95 7.44 4.36
C ARG A 147 -7.55 8.61 3.55
N PHE A 148 -7.57 8.49 2.22
CA PHE A 148 -7.93 9.59 1.32
C PHE A 148 -9.43 9.60 1.09
N SER A 149 -10.12 10.61 1.62
CA SER A 149 -11.59 10.71 1.62
C SER A 149 -12.13 11.87 0.77
N ARG A 150 -11.71 12.04 -0.48
CA ARG A 150 -12.44 12.94 -1.43
C ARG A 150 -13.69 12.31 -2.05
N LEU A 151 -13.93 11.04 -1.80
CA LEU A 151 -15.00 10.29 -2.44
C LEU A 151 -16.34 10.57 -1.72
N ARG A 152 -16.98 11.69 -2.06
CA ARG A 152 -18.43 11.84 -1.80
C ARG A 152 -19.14 10.72 -2.56
N LYS A 153 -20.04 9.99 -1.87
CA LYS A 153 -20.88 8.89 -2.38
C LYS A 153 -21.84 9.30 -3.54
N SER A 154 -21.53 10.33 -4.34
CA SER A 154 -22.48 10.92 -5.29
C SER A 154 -22.38 10.39 -6.71
N SER A 155 -21.41 9.53 -7.06
CA SER A 155 -21.34 8.89 -8.38
C SER A 155 -21.68 7.40 -8.27
N ALA A 156 -22.73 7.00 -8.98
CA ALA A 156 -23.21 5.62 -9.04
C ALA A 156 -22.12 4.66 -9.57
N GLY A 157 -21.83 3.60 -8.82
CA GLY A 157 -21.09 2.43 -9.30
C GLY A 157 -19.60 2.37 -8.95
N GLN A 158 -18.96 1.24 -9.31
CA GLN A 158 -17.56 0.88 -9.01
C GLN A 158 -16.50 1.92 -9.42
N ARG A 159 -16.87 2.97 -10.17
CA ARG A 159 -16.00 4.05 -10.66
C ARG A 159 -15.36 4.86 -9.52
N TYR A 160 -16.07 5.09 -8.41
CA TYR A 160 -15.54 5.87 -7.28
C TYR A 160 -14.25 5.27 -6.69
N VAL A 161 -14.08 3.96 -6.80
CA VAL A 161 -12.93 3.25 -6.25
C VAL A 161 -11.67 3.57 -7.05
N VAL A 162 -11.80 3.74 -8.36
CA VAL A 162 -10.69 3.96 -9.30
C VAL A 162 -10.19 5.42 -9.23
N ASP A 163 -11.04 6.35 -8.82
CA ASP A 163 -10.70 7.77 -8.66
C ASP A 163 -9.51 8.01 -7.71
N SER A 164 -9.26 7.06 -6.80
CA SER A 164 -8.12 7.07 -5.87
C SER A 164 -6.76 7.00 -6.55
N PHE A 165 -6.67 6.53 -7.80
CA PHE A 165 -5.40 6.35 -8.52
C PHE A 165 -5.46 6.67 -10.02
N ALA A 166 -6.64 6.91 -10.57
CA ALA A 166 -6.85 7.23 -11.98
C ALA A 166 -8.05 8.17 -12.17
N THR A 167 -8.22 8.68 -13.38
CA THR A 167 -9.46 9.32 -13.83
C THR A 167 -10.12 8.46 -14.90
N VAL A 168 -11.45 8.49 -14.97
CA VAL A 168 -12.23 7.74 -15.95
C VAL A 168 -13.12 8.71 -16.72
N SER A 169 -13.02 8.69 -18.05
CA SER A 169 -13.81 9.54 -18.93
C SER A 169 -14.43 8.72 -20.07
N PRO A 170 -15.64 9.08 -20.56
CA PRO A 170 -16.17 8.48 -21.78
C PRO A 170 -15.28 8.84 -22.98
N ILE A 171 -15.20 7.92 -23.96
CA ILE A 171 -14.60 8.21 -25.27
C ILE A 171 -15.73 8.69 -26.20
N GLU A 172 -15.54 9.84 -26.84
CA GLU A 172 -16.55 10.41 -27.73
C GLU A 172 -16.89 9.44 -28.88
N GLY A 173 -18.19 9.21 -29.11
CA GLY A 173 -18.67 8.28 -30.13
C GLY A 173 -18.44 6.79 -29.81
N SER A 174 -18.10 6.44 -28.57
CA SER A 174 -17.86 5.07 -28.14
C SER A 174 -18.57 4.74 -26.82
N GLU A 175 -18.95 3.47 -26.64
CA GLU A 175 -19.39 2.95 -25.34
C GLU A 175 -18.22 2.67 -24.38
N LEU A 176 -16.97 2.79 -24.86
CA LEU A 176 -15.78 2.53 -24.08
C LEU A 176 -15.41 3.70 -23.15
N LEU A 177 -14.74 3.36 -22.06
CA LEU A 177 -14.20 4.30 -21.11
C LEU A 177 -12.68 4.39 -21.28
N ALA A 178 -12.18 5.62 -21.34
CA ALA A 178 -10.76 5.91 -21.20
C ALA A 178 -10.42 5.99 -19.71
N ILE A 179 -9.36 5.32 -19.31
CA ILE A 179 -8.81 5.38 -17.96
C ILE A 179 -7.44 6.02 -18.07
N ARG A 180 -7.18 7.07 -17.30
CA ARG A 180 -5.87 7.73 -17.24
C ARG A 180 -5.30 7.59 -15.84
N LEU A 181 -4.12 7.02 -15.69
CA LEU A 181 -3.45 6.99 -14.38
C LEU A 181 -3.09 8.41 -13.94
N ARG A 182 -3.13 8.64 -12.62
CA ARG A 182 -2.58 9.86 -12.04
C ARG A 182 -1.05 9.89 -12.21
N PRO A 183 -0.43 11.05 -12.47
CA PRO A 183 1.02 11.14 -12.60
C PRO A 183 1.77 10.55 -11.41
N GLU A 184 1.28 10.76 -10.19
CA GLU A 184 1.90 10.28 -8.95
C GLU A 184 1.90 8.75 -8.88
N ILE A 185 0.85 8.11 -9.43
CA ILE A 185 0.79 6.65 -9.54
C ILE A 185 1.76 6.15 -10.60
N VAL A 186 1.86 6.83 -11.74
CA VAL A 186 2.80 6.47 -12.82
C VAL A 186 4.23 6.50 -12.27
N GLU A 187 4.59 7.54 -11.52
CA GLU A 187 5.89 7.67 -10.86
C GLU A 187 6.10 6.63 -9.74
N ALA A 188 5.05 6.29 -8.98
CA ALA A 188 5.14 5.29 -7.92
C ALA A 188 5.41 3.87 -8.43
N VAL A 189 4.96 3.54 -9.66
CA VAL A 189 5.07 2.19 -10.24
C VAL A 189 6.20 2.00 -11.25
N SER A 190 6.81 3.12 -11.70
CA SER A 190 7.99 3.14 -12.58
C SER A 190 9.21 2.52 -11.88
#